data_AF-A0A212CDU5-F1
#
_entry.id   AF-A0A212CDU5-F1
#
_cell.length_a   1.000
_cell.length_b   1.000
_cell.length_c   1.000
_cell.angle_alpha   90.00
_cell.angle_beta   90.00
_cell.angle_gamma   90.00
#
_symmetry.space_group_name_H-M   'P 1'
#
loop_
_entity.id
_entity.type
_entity.pdbx_description
1 polymer ?
#
loop_
_entity_poly.entity_id
_entity_poly.type
_entity_poly.pdbx_seq_one_letter_code
_entity_poly.pdbx_strand_id
1 'polypeptide(L)'
;MCTGPCADWCWGAHLGWALGLLGQVGSVLALMVYTILFLKLFSYRDVNLWCRERRAGAKAKAALAGKKANGGAAQRTVSYPDNLTYRDLYYFLFAPTLCYELNFPRSPRIRKRFLLRRLLEMLFLTQLQVGLIQQWMVPAIQNSMKPFKDMDYSRIVERLLKLAVPNHLIWLIFFYWLFHSCLNAVAELMQFGDREFYRDWWYGILVDPIQVVSLFLKDPYSWPALCLVIVANIFAVAAFQVEKRLAVGALTEQAGLLLHGVNLATILCFPAAVAFLLESITP
;
A
#
# COMPACT_ATOMS: atom_id res chain seq x y z
N MET A 1 9.71 -46.37 -9.50
CA MET A 1 10.72 -45.71 -8.64
C MET A 1 11.78 -45.12 -9.55
N CYS A 2 11.69 -43.84 -9.89
CA CYS A 2 12.74 -43.15 -10.65
C CYS A 2 13.74 -42.57 -9.66
N THR A 3 14.80 -43.32 -9.36
CA THR A 3 15.96 -42.85 -8.59
C THR A 3 17.06 -42.45 -9.56
N GLY A 4 17.20 -41.14 -9.82
CA GLY A 4 18.27 -40.58 -10.63
C GLY A 4 18.35 -39.05 -10.50
N PRO A 5 19.51 -38.44 -10.81
CA PRO A 5 19.80 -37.02 -10.57
C PRO A 5 18.88 -36.03 -11.29
N CYS A 6 18.02 -36.47 -12.21
CA CYS A 6 17.01 -35.63 -12.84
C CYS A 6 15.88 -35.17 -11.90
N ALA A 7 15.61 -35.89 -10.80
CA ALA A 7 14.57 -35.48 -9.86
C ALA A 7 14.98 -34.21 -9.08
N ASP A 8 16.24 -34.10 -8.67
CA ASP A 8 16.77 -32.94 -7.93
C ASP A 8 16.82 -31.67 -8.81
N TRP A 9 17.10 -31.81 -10.11
CA TRP A 9 17.01 -30.70 -11.07
C TRP A 9 15.57 -30.21 -11.28
N CYS A 10 14.58 -31.11 -11.22
CA CYS A 10 13.17 -30.76 -11.42
C CYS A 10 12.59 -30.01 -10.21
N TRP A 11 12.99 -30.39 -8.98
CA TRP A 11 12.66 -29.63 -7.77
C TRP A 11 13.42 -28.31 -7.68
N GLY A 12 14.72 -28.29 -8.04
CA GLY A 12 15.54 -27.07 -8.06
C GLY A 12 15.05 -26.01 -9.06
N ALA A 13 14.60 -26.44 -10.25
CA ALA A 13 14.00 -25.54 -11.24
C ALA A 13 12.64 -25.01 -10.76
N HIS A 14 11.72 -25.87 -10.28
CA HIS A 14 10.43 -25.40 -9.75
C HIS A 14 10.59 -24.47 -8.53
N LEU A 15 11.59 -24.71 -7.69
CA LEU A 15 11.92 -23.85 -6.56
C LEU A 15 12.54 -22.52 -7.01
N GLY A 16 13.41 -22.52 -8.02
CA GLY A 16 14.01 -21.32 -8.62
C GLY A 16 12.99 -20.41 -9.31
N TRP A 17 12.09 -20.98 -10.11
CA TRP A 17 10.98 -20.24 -10.74
C TRP A 17 9.99 -19.70 -9.71
N ALA A 18 9.68 -20.46 -8.66
CA ALA A 18 8.85 -20.00 -7.55
C ALA A 18 9.53 -18.84 -6.80
N LEU A 19 10.82 -18.96 -6.48
CA LEU A 19 11.63 -17.92 -5.84
C LEU A 19 11.73 -16.64 -6.70
N GLY A 20 11.86 -16.76 -8.02
CA GLY A 20 11.87 -15.62 -8.95
C GLY A 20 10.54 -14.87 -9.01
N LEU A 21 9.41 -15.59 -9.14
CA LEU A 21 8.06 -15.00 -9.08
C LEU A 21 7.76 -14.38 -7.71
N LEU A 22 8.25 -14.99 -6.63
CA LEU A 22 8.18 -14.44 -5.28
C LEU A 22 9.03 -13.19 -5.10
N GLY A 23 10.17 -13.12 -5.77
CA GLY A 23 11.00 -11.92 -5.86
C GLY A 23 10.28 -10.78 -6.57
N GLN A 24 9.66 -11.06 -7.72
CA GLN A 24 8.92 -10.05 -8.49
C GLN A 24 7.68 -9.53 -7.76
N VAL A 25 6.84 -10.42 -7.22
CA VAL A 25 5.66 -10.04 -6.43
C VAL A 25 6.09 -9.31 -5.14
N GLY A 26 7.13 -9.79 -4.48
CA GLY A 26 7.70 -9.15 -3.29
C GLY A 26 8.24 -7.75 -3.59
N SER A 27 8.90 -7.56 -4.74
CA SER A 27 9.40 -6.27 -5.21
C SER A 27 8.26 -5.29 -5.48
N VAL A 28 7.20 -5.70 -6.18
CA VAL A 28 6.02 -4.86 -6.42
C VAL A 28 5.38 -4.44 -5.09
N LEU A 29 5.22 -5.36 -4.14
CA LEU A 29 4.68 -5.05 -2.82
C LEU A 29 5.57 -4.10 -2.04
N ALA A 30 6.89 -4.27 -2.10
CA ALA A 30 7.83 -3.35 -1.47
C ALA A 30 7.74 -1.96 -2.11
N LEU A 31 7.81 -1.84 -3.44
CA LEU A 31 7.67 -0.57 -4.14
C LEU A 31 6.34 0.13 -3.81
N MET A 32 5.24 -0.63 -3.71
CA MET A 32 3.95 -0.10 -3.28
C MET A 32 4.01 0.46 -1.86
N VAL A 33 4.59 -0.29 -0.90
CA VAL A 33 4.76 0.18 0.49
C VAL A 33 5.61 1.44 0.57
N TYR A 34 6.73 1.48 -0.15
CA TYR A 34 7.63 2.64 -0.15
C TYR A 34 7.00 3.86 -0.83
N THR A 35 6.21 3.66 -1.90
CA THR A 35 5.46 4.75 -2.54
C THR A 35 4.40 5.32 -1.60
N ILE A 36 3.65 4.46 -0.91
CA ILE A 36 2.67 4.88 0.10
C ILE A 36 3.36 5.63 1.24
N LEU A 37 4.49 5.13 1.73
CA LEU A 37 5.27 5.77 2.78
C LEU A 37 5.78 7.15 2.35
N PHE A 38 6.29 7.27 1.12
CA PHE A 38 6.71 8.53 0.53
C PHE A 38 5.57 9.56 0.55
N LEU A 39 4.40 9.21 0.02
CA LEU A 39 3.24 10.10 -0.03
C LEU A 39 2.77 10.52 1.37
N LYS A 40 2.75 9.57 2.32
CA LYS A 40 2.41 9.84 3.71
C LYS A 40 3.39 10.80 4.37
N LEU A 41 4.69 10.57 4.23
CA LEU A 41 5.71 11.42 4.85
C LEU A 41 5.77 12.82 4.20
N PHE A 42 5.49 12.91 2.90
CA PHE A 42 5.32 14.19 2.23
C PHE A 42 4.16 14.99 2.85
N SER A 43 2.98 14.39 2.97
CA SER A 43 1.82 15.04 3.60
C SER A 43 2.08 15.37 5.08
N TYR A 44 2.74 14.48 5.82
CA TYR A 44 3.11 14.71 7.22
C TYR A 44 4.01 15.93 7.39
N ARG A 45 5.02 16.09 6.54
CA ARG A 45 5.90 17.26 6.54
C ARG A 45 5.12 18.55 6.27
N ASP A 46 4.32 18.57 5.20
CA ASP A 46 3.62 19.79 4.77
C ASP A 46 2.61 20.28 5.82
N VAL A 47 1.85 19.37 6.41
CA VAL A 47 0.85 19.72 7.44
C VAL A 47 1.52 20.19 8.73
N ASN A 48 2.64 19.58 9.15
CA ASN A 48 3.38 20.03 10.32
C ASN A 48 4.09 21.38 10.08
N LEU A 49 4.63 21.60 8.88
CA LEU A 49 5.18 22.90 8.49
C LEU A 49 4.10 24.00 8.57
N TRP A 50 2.93 23.75 7.98
CA TRP A 50 1.80 24.69 8.02
C TRP A 50 1.35 24.98 9.46
N CYS A 51 1.25 23.96 10.32
CA CYS A 51 0.94 24.14 11.74
C CYS A 51 2.00 24.95 12.50
N ARG A 52 3.29 24.73 12.20
CA ARG A 52 4.40 25.46 12.82
C ARG A 52 4.39 26.94 12.42
N GLU A 53 4.20 27.25 11.14
CA GLU A 53 4.07 28.62 10.63
C GLU A 53 2.88 29.35 11.25
N ARG A 54 1.72 28.68 11.31
CA ARG A 54 0.51 29.25 11.94
C ARG A 54 0.71 29.54 13.42
N ARG A 55 1.41 28.67 14.15
CA ARG A 55 1.76 28.88 15.57
C ARG A 55 2.75 30.04 15.74
N ALA A 56 3.76 30.15 14.88
CA ALA A 56 4.70 31.27 14.90
C ALA A 56 3.99 32.61 14.65
N GLY A 57 3.11 32.67 13.64
CA GLY A 57 2.27 33.84 13.36
C GLY A 57 1.31 34.18 14.50
N ALA A 58 0.68 33.17 15.12
CA ALA A 58 -0.19 33.38 16.28
C ALA A 58 0.57 33.93 17.49
N LYS A 59 1.78 33.42 17.76
CA LYS A 59 2.66 33.94 18.81
C LYS A 59 3.09 35.38 18.55
N ALA A 60 3.46 35.72 17.31
CA ALA A 60 3.80 37.08 16.92
C ALA A 60 2.61 38.03 17.14
N LYS A 61 1.41 37.64 16.69
CA LYS A 61 0.17 38.42 16.93
C LYS A 61 -0.17 38.55 18.41
N ALA A 62 0.00 37.49 19.21
CA ALA A 62 -0.26 37.53 20.65
C ALA A 62 0.74 38.42 21.41
N ALA A 63 1.99 38.49 20.96
CA ALA A 63 2.99 39.41 21.50
C ALA A 63 2.63 40.88 21.21
N LEU A 64 2.03 41.16 20.04
CA LEU A 64 1.52 42.47 19.65
C LEU A 64 0.20 42.85 20.36
N ALA A 65 -0.67 41.89 20.65
CA ALA A 65 -2.04 42.15 21.13
C ALA A 65 -2.18 42.36 22.66
N GLY A 66 -1.16 42.04 23.46
CA GLY A 66 -1.26 42.04 24.93
C GLY A 66 -2.20 40.94 25.44
N LYS A 67 -1.75 40.17 26.45
CA LYS A 67 -2.45 38.97 26.97
C LYS A 67 -3.92 39.25 27.35
N LYS A 68 -4.86 38.70 26.59
CA LYS A 68 -6.22 38.36 27.06
C LYS A 68 -6.43 36.85 26.90
N ALA A 69 -6.41 36.13 28.01
CA ALA A 69 -6.73 34.70 28.04
C ALA A 69 -8.20 34.54 28.46
N ASN A 70 -9.05 34.09 27.55
CA ASN A 70 -10.35 33.53 27.90
C ASN A 70 -10.26 32.01 27.74
N GLY A 71 -10.23 31.30 28.86
CA GLY A 71 -10.23 29.86 28.93
C GLY A 71 -11.65 29.32 28.72
N GLY A 72 -11.98 28.95 27.50
CA GLY A 72 -13.08 28.02 27.23
C GLY A 72 -12.53 26.60 27.30
N ALA A 73 -13.23 25.70 28.00
CA ALA A 73 -12.93 24.27 28.05
C ALA A 73 -13.06 23.65 26.65
N ALA A 74 -12.00 23.77 25.86
CA ALA A 74 -11.94 23.17 24.53
C ALA A 74 -11.81 21.65 24.68
N GLN A 75 -12.63 20.91 23.92
CA GLN A 75 -12.43 19.49 23.69
C GLN A 75 -10.94 19.21 23.46
N ARG A 76 -10.46 18.10 24.02
CA ARG A 76 -9.06 17.62 24.03
C ARG A 76 -8.59 17.31 22.60
N THR A 77 -8.47 18.35 21.79
CA THR A 77 -8.04 18.34 20.39
C THR A 77 -6.53 18.46 20.39
N VAL A 78 -5.86 17.49 19.78
CA VAL A 78 -4.40 17.48 19.72
C VAL A 78 -3.97 18.64 18.85
N SER A 79 -3.13 19.52 19.40
CA SER A 79 -2.61 20.71 18.75
C SER A 79 -1.10 20.63 18.65
N TYR A 80 -0.50 21.19 17.61
CA TYR A 80 0.96 21.23 17.48
C TYR A 80 1.60 22.04 18.63
N PRO A 81 2.65 21.55 19.31
CA PRO A 81 3.50 20.38 18.99
C PRO A 81 3.12 19.07 19.69
N ASP A 82 1.99 19.01 20.40
CA ASP A 82 1.61 17.85 21.22
C ASP A 82 1.28 16.61 20.37
N ASN A 83 1.13 16.77 19.05
CA ASN A 83 0.96 15.69 18.07
C ASN A 83 2.24 14.89 17.77
N LEU A 84 3.42 15.37 18.21
CA LEU A 84 4.71 14.75 17.94
C LEU A 84 4.98 13.58 18.89
N THR A 85 4.11 12.58 18.84
CA THR A 85 4.27 11.32 19.57
C THR A 85 4.47 10.15 18.60
N TYR A 86 5.25 9.14 19.00
CA TYR A 86 5.41 7.93 18.19
C TYR A 86 4.08 7.22 17.97
N ARG A 87 3.16 7.29 18.94
CA ARG A 87 1.84 6.66 18.84
C ARG A 87 1.04 7.27 17.68
N ASP A 88 1.01 8.60 17.58
CA ASP A 88 0.23 9.29 16.55
C ASP A 88 0.89 9.15 15.16
N LEU A 89 2.22 9.09 15.10
CA LEU A 89 2.97 8.77 13.89
C LEU A 89 2.63 7.35 13.38
N TYR A 90 2.84 6.31 14.20
CA TYR A 90 2.56 4.93 13.78
C TYR A 90 1.09 4.73 13.47
N TYR A 91 0.19 5.40 14.21
CA TYR A 91 -1.22 5.41 13.87
C TYR A 91 -1.45 5.93 12.44
N PHE A 92 -0.88 7.07 12.08
CA PHE A 92 -1.00 7.63 10.74
C PHE A 92 -0.36 6.74 9.66
N LEU A 93 0.79 6.12 9.94
CA LEU A 93 1.47 5.23 8.99
C LEU A 93 0.60 4.02 8.61
N PHE A 94 -0.11 3.44 9.57
CA PHE A 94 -1.01 2.29 9.33
C PHE A 94 -2.44 2.69 8.93
N ALA A 95 -2.85 3.93 9.15
CA ALA A 95 -4.18 4.39 8.75
C ALA A 95 -4.33 4.33 7.21
N PRO A 96 -5.49 3.91 6.67
CA PRO A 96 -5.73 3.79 5.22
C PRO A 96 -6.03 5.16 4.57
N THR A 97 -5.17 6.14 4.79
CA THR A 97 -5.24 7.51 4.24
C THR A 97 -3.85 8.00 3.86
N LEU A 98 -3.73 8.80 2.81
CA LEU A 98 -2.47 9.42 2.39
C LEU A 98 -2.28 10.82 2.99
N CYS A 99 -3.38 11.48 3.36
CA CYS A 99 -3.36 12.84 3.89
C CYS A 99 -3.24 12.81 5.41
N TYR A 100 -2.21 13.47 5.95
CA TYR A 100 -2.03 13.63 7.39
C TYR A 100 -3.01 14.66 7.95
N GLU A 101 -3.66 14.33 9.05
CA GLU A 101 -4.49 15.23 9.83
C GLU A 101 -4.18 15.04 11.32
N LEU A 102 -4.25 16.12 12.10
CA LEU A 102 -3.93 16.06 13.52
C LEU A 102 -4.97 15.24 14.31
N ASN A 103 -6.24 15.33 13.93
CA ASN A 103 -7.35 14.74 14.67
C ASN A 103 -8.25 13.92 13.74
N PHE A 104 -7.86 12.66 13.49
CA PHE A 104 -8.67 11.77 12.66
C PHE A 104 -9.99 11.36 13.34
N PRO A 105 -11.12 11.30 12.61
CA PRO A 105 -12.39 10.80 13.15
C PRO A 105 -12.25 9.32 13.52
N ARG A 106 -12.65 8.97 14.75
CA ARG A 106 -12.52 7.60 15.28
C ARG A 106 -13.87 6.91 15.46
N SER A 107 -13.90 5.63 15.11
CA SER A 107 -15.01 4.75 15.45
C SER A 107 -14.97 4.41 16.95
N PRO A 108 -16.12 4.40 17.67
CA PRO A 108 -16.14 4.20 19.12
C PRO A 108 -15.78 2.76 19.56
N ARG A 109 -15.96 1.77 18.68
CA ARG A 109 -15.69 0.35 18.96
C ARG A 109 -15.38 -0.42 17.69
N ILE A 110 -14.62 -1.51 17.83
CA ILE A 110 -14.35 -2.47 16.74
C ILE A 110 -15.56 -3.42 16.59
N ARG A 111 -16.22 -3.37 15.45
CA ARG A 111 -17.34 -4.23 15.07
C ARG A 111 -16.82 -5.56 14.54
N LYS A 112 -16.56 -6.51 15.44
CA LYS A 112 -15.99 -7.84 15.12
C LYS A 112 -16.73 -8.59 14.01
N ARG A 113 -18.08 -8.54 13.98
CA ARG A 113 -18.90 -9.18 12.93
C ARG A 113 -18.64 -8.56 11.55
N PHE A 114 -18.50 -7.24 11.49
CA PHE A 114 -18.17 -6.54 10.25
C PHE A 114 -16.76 -6.90 9.79
N LEU A 115 -15.78 -6.88 10.71
CA LEU A 115 -14.40 -7.26 10.41
C LEU A 115 -14.30 -8.71 9.91
N LEU A 116 -14.92 -9.68 10.59
CA LEU A 116 -14.92 -11.08 10.18
C LEU A 116 -15.52 -11.26 8.77
N ARG A 117 -16.63 -10.55 8.48
CA ARG A 117 -17.23 -10.57 7.13
C ARG A 117 -16.27 -10.06 6.07
N ARG A 118 -15.57 -8.93 6.34
CA ARG A 118 -14.56 -8.38 5.43
C ARG A 118 -13.37 -9.32 5.24
N LEU A 119 -12.91 -10.00 6.30
CA LEU A 119 -11.82 -10.97 6.21
C LEU A 119 -12.21 -12.20 5.37
N LEU A 120 -13.43 -12.72 5.53
CA LEU A 120 -13.95 -13.81 4.70
C LEU A 120 -14.09 -13.39 3.23
N GLU A 121 -14.57 -12.17 2.97
CA GLU A 121 -14.60 -11.61 1.62
C GLU A 121 -13.18 -11.50 1.02
N MET A 122 -12.20 -11.02 1.79
CA MET A 122 -10.80 -10.94 1.32
C MET A 122 -10.25 -12.31 0.93
N LEU A 123 -10.47 -13.34 1.76
CA LEU A 123 -10.04 -14.70 1.48
C LEU A 123 -10.71 -15.23 0.21
N PHE A 124 -12.04 -15.09 0.10
CA PHE A 124 -12.80 -15.53 -1.06
C PHE A 124 -12.34 -14.85 -2.36
N LEU A 125 -12.21 -13.52 -2.36
CA LEU A 125 -11.81 -12.75 -3.54
C LEU A 125 -10.35 -13.00 -3.96
N THR A 126 -9.46 -13.28 -3.01
CA THR A 126 -8.07 -13.64 -3.33
C THR A 126 -8.01 -15.01 -4.02
N GLN A 127 -8.75 -15.99 -3.48
CA GLN A 127 -8.86 -17.32 -4.11
C GLN A 127 -9.51 -17.23 -5.50
N LEU A 128 -10.54 -16.40 -5.66
CA LEU A 128 -11.18 -16.14 -6.94
C LEU A 128 -10.21 -15.55 -7.98
N GLN A 129 -9.40 -14.55 -7.59
CA GLN A 129 -8.39 -13.95 -8.48
C GLN A 129 -7.35 -14.98 -8.93
N VAL A 130 -6.80 -15.77 -8.01
CA VAL A 130 -5.83 -16.82 -8.33
C VAL A 130 -6.44 -17.87 -9.25
N GLY A 131 -7.68 -18.29 -9.00
CA GLY A 131 -8.43 -19.21 -9.86
C GLY A 131 -8.59 -18.69 -11.30
N LEU A 132 -9.03 -17.43 -11.45
CA LEU A 132 -9.18 -16.80 -12.77
C LEU A 132 -7.86 -16.69 -13.53
N ILE A 133 -6.78 -16.33 -12.85
CA ILE A 133 -5.45 -16.24 -13.45
C ILE A 133 -5.00 -17.62 -13.95
N GLN A 134 -5.06 -18.64 -13.10
CA GLN A 134 -4.55 -19.98 -13.40
C GLN A 134 -5.39 -20.71 -14.46
N GLN A 135 -6.71 -20.59 -14.41
CA GLN A 135 -7.61 -21.35 -15.30
C GLN A 135 -7.89 -20.64 -16.61
N TRP A 136 -7.87 -19.31 -16.64
CA TRP A 136 -8.27 -18.55 -17.82
C TRP A 136 -7.12 -17.78 -18.45
N MET A 137 -6.35 -17.03 -17.66
CA MET A 137 -5.28 -16.19 -18.18
C MET A 137 -4.05 -17.01 -18.61
N VAL A 138 -3.60 -17.96 -17.79
CA VAL A 138 -2.42 -18.79 -18.10
C VAL A 138 -2.60 -19.62 -19.38
N PRO A 139 -3.71 -20.37 -19.58
CA PRO A 139 -3.90 -21.13 -20.82
C PRO A 139 -4.10 -20.24 -22.05
N ALA A 140 -4.73 -19.07 -21.89
CA ALA A 140 -4.88 -18.11 -22.98
C ALA A 140 -3.52 -17.55 -23.43
N ILE A 141 -2.62 -17.24 -22.48
CA ILE A 141 -1.25 -16.79 -22.75
C ILE A 141 -0.41 -17.92 -23.37
N GLN A 142 -0.43 -19.13 -22.80
CA GLN A 142 0.36 -20.25 -23.34
C GLN A 142 -0.07 -20.63 -24.76
N ASN A 143 -1.37 -20.56 -25.05
CA ASN A 143 -1.86 -20.75 -26.41
C ASN A 143 -1.43 -19.61 -27.34
N SER A 144 -1.34 -18.37 -26.85
CA SER A 144 -0.91 -17.20 -27.62
C SER A 144 0.60 -17.09 -27.84
N MET A 145 1.45 -17.81 -27.10
CA MET A 145 2.91 -17.83 -27.30
C MET A 145 3.37 -18.58 -28.57
N LYS A 146 2.55 -19.49 -29.12
CA LYS A 146 2.89 -20.28 -30.33
C LYS A 146 3.02 -19.47 -31.64
N PRO A 147 2.16 -18.48 -31.98
CA PRO A 147 2.23 -17.73 -33.24
C PRO A 147 3.02 -16.42 -33.18
N PHE A 148 3.60 -16.04 -32.03
CA PHE A 148 4.49 -14.85 -31.97
C PHE A 148 5.74 -15.01 -32.86
N LYS A 149 6.09 -16.25 -33.22
CA LYS A 149 7.16 -16.57 -34.18
C LYS A 149 6.76 -16.42 -35.65
N ASP A 150 5.46 -16.38 -35.98
CA ASP A 150 4.97 -16.49 -37.36
C ASP A 150 4.50 -15.13 -37.95
N MET A 151 4.64 -14.02 -37.21
CA MET A 151 4.36 -12.63 -37.64
C MET A 151 2.95 -12.32 -38.20
N ASP A 152 1.93 -13.14 -37.91
CA ASP A 152 0.53 -12.85 -38.29
C ASP A 152 -0.16 -11.89 -37.30
N TYR A 153 -0.09 -10.58 -37.56
CA TYR A 153 -0.71 -9.55 -36.71
C TYR A 153 -2.23 -9.74 -36.47
N SER A 154 -2.96 -10.29 -37.45
CA SER A 154 -4.42 -10.55 -37.33
C SER A 154 -4.74 -11.57 -36.23
N ARG A 155 -3.93 -12.62 -36.09
CA ARG A 155 -4.08 -13.67 -35.06
C ARG A 155 -3.66 -13.19 -33.68
N ILE A 156 -2.72 -12.25 -33.60
CA ILE A 156 -2.30 -11.62 -32.33
C ILE A 156 -3.42 -10.72 -31.80
N VAL A 157 -4.04 -9.89 -32.64
CA VAL A 157 -5.15 -9.00 -32.25
C VAL A 157 -6.37 -9.80 -31.77
N GLU A 158 -6.75 -10.88 -32.47
CA GLU A 158 -7.85 -11.75 -32.04
C GLU A 158 -7.61 -12.38 -30.66
N ARG A 159 -6.37 -12.78 -30.37
CA ARG A 159 -5.97 -13.39 -29.09
C ARG A 159 -5.87 -12.36 -27.96
N LEU A 160 -5.40 -11.15 -28.25
CA LEU A 160 -5.39 -10.02 -27.32
C LEU A 160 -6.82 -9.59 -26.94
N LEU A 161 -7.75 -9.57 -27.91
CA LEU A 161 -9.16 -9.25 -27.64
C LEU A 161 -9.81 -10.31 -26.73
N LYS A 162 -9.47 -11.59 -26.91
CA LYS A 162 -9.90 -12.69 -26.03
C LYS A 162 -9.30 -12.59 -24.61
N LEU A 163 -8.13 -11.97 -24.46
CA LEU A 163 -7.48 -11.71 -23.16
C LEU A 163 -8.02 -10.45 -22.46
N ALA A 164 -8.66 -9.53 -23.19
CA ALA A 164 -9.18 -8.30 -22.61
C ALA A 164 -10.27 -8.57 -21.56
N VAL A 165 -11.24 -9.44 -21.84
CA VAL A 165 -12.34 -9.77 -20.91
C VAL A 165 -11.83 -10.33 -19.56
N PRO A 166 -11.00 -11.40 -19.51
CA PRO A 166 -10.45 -11.88 -18.25
C PRO A 166 -9.58 -10.84 -17.53
N ASN A 167 -8.81 -10.05 -18.27
CA ASN A 167 -7.97 -8.99 -17.70
C ASN A 167 -8.82 -7.92 -16.97
N HIS A 168 -9.90 -7.43 -17.60
CA HIS A 168 -10.79 -6.47 -16.96
C HIS A 168 -11.49 -7.07 -15.74
N LEU A 169 -11.92 -8.33 -15.81
CA LEU A 169 -12.55 -9.03 -14.68
C LEU A 169 -11.60 -9.14 -13.48
N ILE A 170 -10.33 -9.54 -13.69
CA ILE A 170 -9.31 -9.60 -12.64
C ILE A 170 -9.11 -8.21 -12.02
N TRP A 171 -9.05 -7.16 -12.85
CA TRP A 171 -8.87 -5.79 -12.38
C TRP A 171 -10.04 -5.30 -11.52
N LEU A 172 -11.28 -5.61 -11.91
CA LEU A 172 -12.49 -5.29 -11.15
C LEU A 172 -12.52 -5.98 -9.79
N ILE A 173 -12.18 -7.27 -9.75
CA ILE A 173 -12.13 -8.05 -8.51
C ILE A 173 -10.98 -7.54 -7.62
N PHE A 174 -9.82 -7.24 -8.19
CA PHE A 174 -8.70 -6.65 -7.46
C PHE A 174 -9.06 -5.28 -6.87
N PHE A 175 -9.73 -4.43 -7.64
CA PHE A 175 -10.21 -3.13 -7.17
C PHE A 175 -11.13 -3.29 -5.94
N TYR A 176 -12.14 -4.17 -6.03
CA TYR A 176 -13.06 -4.43 -4.92
C TYR A 176 -12.33 -5.04 -3.71
N TRP A 177 -11.45 -6.02 -3.95
CA TRP A 177 -10.65 -6.64 -2.90
C TRP A 177 -9.77 -5.64 -2.14
N LEU A 178 -9.06 -4.76 -2.87
CA LEU A 178 -8.15 -3.78 -2.28
C LEU A 178 -8.92 -2.63 -1.63
N PHE A 179 -9.72 -1.89 -2.40
CA PHE A 179 -10.34 -0.65 -1.93
C PHE A 179 -11.55 -0.87 -1.03
N HIS A 180 -12.35 -1.90 -1.30
CA HIS A 180 -13.53 -2.17 -0.48
C HIS A 180 -13.18 -3.09 0.68
N SER A 181 -12.64 -4.28 0.45
CA SER A 181 -12.47 -5.25 1.55
C SER A 181 -11.22 -4.98 2.40
N CYS A 182 -10.05 -4.77 1.78
CA CYS A 182 -8.80 -4.58 2.51
C CYS A 182 -8.77 -3.24 3.27
N LEU A 183 -9.03 -2.11 2.62
CA LEU A 183 -9.02 -0.80 3.29
C LEU A 183 -10.09 -0.70 4.39
N ASN A 184 -11.30 -1.27 4.21
CA ASN A 184 -12.30 -1.28 5.30
C ASN A 184 -11.90 -2.20 6.45
N ALA A 185 -11.22 -3.33 6.19
CA ALA A 185 -10.70 -4.19 7.24
C ALA A 185 -9.61 -3.46 8.06
N VAL A 186 -8.66 -2.81 7.38
CA VAL A 186 -7.63 -1.98 8.02
C VAL A 186 -8.26 -0.81 8.78
N ALA A 187 -9.24 -0.12 8.21
CA ALA A 187 -9.95 0.97 8.86
C ALA A 187 -10.68 0.52 10.12
N GLU A 188 -11.39 -0.61 10.08
CA GLU A 188 -12.08 -1.15 11.25
C GLU A 188 -11.08 -1.59 12.33
N LEU A 189 -9.95 -2.21 11.95
CA LEU A 189 -8.87 -2.60 12.88
C LEU A 189 -8.23 -1.38 13.57
N MET A 190 -8.00 -0.32 12.81
CA MET A 190 -7.42 0.94 13.30
C MET A 190 -8.47 1.88 13.92
N GLN A 191 -9.75 1.50 13.94
CA GLN A 191 -10.87 2.34 14.36
C GLN A 191 -10.95 3.68 13.59
N PHE A 192 -10.54 3.68 12.33
CA PHE A 192 -10.64 4.83 11.43
C PHE A 192 -12.12 5.02 11.03
N GLY A 193 -12.63 6.23 11.27
CA GLY A 193 -14.04 6.57 11.08
C GLY A 193 -14.40 6.97 9.66
N ASP A 194 -13.44 7.52 8.92
CA ASP A 194 -13.64 7.93 7.53
C ASP A 194 -13.40 6.73 6.59
N ARG A 195 -14.44 6.34 5.84
CA ARG A 195 -14.43 5.10 5.05
C ARG A 195 -14.86 5.30 3.60
N GLU A 196 -14.86 6.54 3.14
CA GLU A 196 -15.17 6.89 1.75
C GLU A 196 -13.94 6.78 0.85
N PHE A 197 -13.36 5.58 0.72
CA PHE A 197 -12.15 5.36 -0.08
C PHE A 197 -12.37 5.55 -1.58
N TYR A 198 -13.60 5.34 -2.04
CA TYR A 198 -14.02 5.52 -3.43
C TYR A 198 -15.49 5.92 -3.46
N ARG A 199 -15.90 6.58 -4.55
CA ARG A 199 -17.30 6.95 -4.83
C ARG A 199 -17.85 6.14 -5.98
N ASP A 200 -19.15 6.26 -6.21
CA ASP A 200 -19.89 5.51 -7.23
C ASP A 200 -19.33 5.77 -8.63
N TRP A 201 -18.47 4.86 -9.09
CA TRP A 201 -17.85 4.91 -10.42
C TRP A 201 -18.51 3.92 -11.39
N TRP A 202 -19.33 2.98 -10.87
CA TRP A 202 -19.97 1.89 -11.61
C TRP A 202 -21.21 2.29 -12.42
N TYR A 203 -21.72 3.51 -12.28
CA TYR A 203 -22.76 4.03 -13.18
C TYR A 203 -22.31 4.14 -14.66
N GLY A 204 -21.09 3.67 -14.99
CA GLY A 204 -20.58 3.50 -16.35
C GLY A 204 -20.44 2.06 -16.89
N ILE A 205 -20.72 0.99 -16.13
CA ILE A 205 -20.51 -0.41 -16.59
C ILE A 205 -21.72 -1.32 -16.26
N LEU A 206 -22.35 -1.90 -17.28
CA LEU A 206 -23.47 -2.86 -17.21
C LEU A 206 -22.97 -4.31 -17.47
N VAL A 207 -22.60 -5.08 -16.43
CA VAL A 207 -22.35 -6.54 -16.54
C VAL A 207 -22.76 -7.27 -15.25
N ASP A 208 -23.56 -8.35 -15.38
CA ASP A 208 -24.17 -9.11 -14.27
C ASP A 208 -23.25 -10.21 -13.67
N PRO A 209 -23.09 -10.29 -12.32
CA PRO A 209 -22.08 -11.14 -11.64
C PRO A 209 -22.51 -12.57 -11.23
N ILE A 210 -23.69 -13.08 -11.64
CA ILE A 210 -24.33 -14.25 -10.99
C ILE A 210 -23.88 -15.64 -11.53
N GLN A 211 -22.99 -15.74 -12.52
CA GLN A 211 -22.54 -17.05 -13.07
C GLN A 211 -21.19 -17.58 -12.56
N VAL A 212 -20.50 -16.88 -11.64
CA VAL A 212 -19.05 -17.09 -11.39
C VAL A 212 -18.71 -17.85 -10.10
N VAL A 213 -19.69 -18.20 -9.26
CA VAL A 213 -19.44 -18.54 -7.85
C VAL A 213 -19.20 -20.04 -7.57
N SER A 214 -19.33 -20.97 -8.53
CA SER A 214 -19.31 -22.41 -8.22
C SER A 214 -17.97 -23.15 -8.37
N LEU A 215 -16.85 -22.49 -8.71
CA LEU A 215 -15.58 -23.19 -8.94
C LEU A 215 -14.57 -23.07 -7.78
N PHE A 216 -14.64 -24.06 -6.89
CA PHE A 216 -13.48 -24.82 -6.41
C PHE A 216 -12.34 -24.08 -5.70
N LEU A 217 -12.55 -23.97 -4.39
CA LEU A 217 -11.58 -24.12 -3.29
C LEU A 217 -10.41 -25.08 -3.61
N LYS A 218 -9.16 -24.72 -3.24
CA LYS A 218 -8.27 -25.38 -2.22
C LYS A 218 -6.73 -25.17 -2.40
N ASP A 219 -6.13 -24.38 -1.48
CA ASP A 219 -4.84 -24.48 -0.70
C ASP A 219 -3.37 -24.35 -1.28
N PRO A 220 -2.34 -23.88 -0.48
CA PRO A 220 -1.36 -22.82 -0.86
C PRO A 220 0.17 -22.86 -0.41
N TYR A 221 1.02 -21.96 -0.98
CA TYR A 221 2.11 -21.02 -0.44
C TYR A 221 3.59 -21.32 0.03
N SER A 222 4.55 -20.35 -0.21
CA SER A 222 5.39 -19.53 0.79
C SER A 222 6.66 -18.74 0.26
N TRP A 223 7.26 -17.77 1.02
CA TRP A 223 7.68 -16.35 0.69
C TRP A 223 9.05 -15.71 1.19
N PRO A 224 9.61 -14.63 0.53
CA PRO A 224 10.74 -13.77 0.98
C PRO A 224 10.45 -12.27 1.31
N ALA A 225 9.21 -11.75 1.18
CA ALA A 225 8.89 -10.31 1.27
C ALA A 225 9.04 -9.62 2.66
N LEU A 226 9.39 -10.35 3.71
CA LEU A 226 9.38 -9.87 5.09
C LEU A 226 10.52 -8.87 5.39
N CYS A 227 11.67 -9.00 4.71
CA CYS A 227 12.85 -8.19 4.98
C CYS A 227 12.69 -6.72 4.57
N LEU A 228 11.94 -6.44 3.50
CA LEU A 228 11.75 -5.08 2.97
C LEU A 228 10.82 -4.23 3.84
N VAL A 229 9.86 -4.88 4.52
CA VAL A 229 8.94 -4.22 5.47
C VAL A 229 9.68 -3.75 6.72
N ILE A 230 10.69 -4.50 7.18
CA ILE A 230 11.48 -4.14 8.36
C ILE A 230 12.27 -2.86 8.10
N VAL A 231 12.92 -2.75 6.93
CA VAL A 231 13.74 -1.59 6.57
C VAL A 231 12.91 -0.31 6.40
N ALA A 232 11.65 -0.42 5.97
CA ALA A 232 10.75 0.74 5.82
C ALA A 232 10.53 1.52 7.14
N ASN A 233 10.64 0.87 8.30
CA ASN A 233 10.47 1.52 9.61
C ASN A 233 11.60 2.51 9.93
N ILE A 234 12.80 2.31 9.37
CA ILE A 234 13.96 3.20 9.59
C ILE A 234 13.66 4.61 9.03
N PHE A 235 13.10 4.67 7.82
CA PHE A 235 12.76 5.93 7.15
C PHE A 235 11.63 6.69 7.86
N ALA A 236 10.65 5.97 8.39
CA ALA A 236 9.56 6.53 9.19
C ALA A 236 10.08 7.17 10.49
N VAL A 237 10.97 6.48 11.22
CA VAL A 237 11.59 7.02 12.45
C VAL A 237 12.49 8.21 12.15
N ALA A 238 13.25 8.17 11.04
CA ALA A 238 14.10 9.28 10.63
C ALA A 238 13.30 10.58 10.40
N ALA A 239 12.19 10.51 9.66
CA ALA A 239 11.31 11.67 9.43
C ALA A 239 10.75 12.26 10.73
N PHE A 240 10.33 11.41 11.66
CA PHE A 240 9.83 11.85 12.96
C PHE A 240 10.89 12.55 13.80
N GLN A 241 12.13 12.04 13.80
CA GLN A 241 13.20 12.64 14.58
C GLN A 241 13.63 14.01 14.06
N VAL A 242 13.66 14.18 12.73
CA VAL A 242 13.89 15.50 12.11
C VAL A 242 12.81 16.48 12.56
N GLU A 243 11.53 16.07 12.53
CA GLU A 243 10.41 16.93 12.94
C GLU A 243 10.44 17.28 14.43
N LYS A 244 10.79 16.31 15.28
CA LYS A 244 10.95 16.53 16.72
C LYS A 244 12.07 17.53 17.04
N ARG A 245 13.17 17.49 16.29
CA ARG A 245 14.29 18.43 16.46
C ARG A 245 13.96 19.84 15.95
N LEU A 246 13.20 19.94 14.85
CA LEU A 246 12.66 21.21 14.36
C LEU A 246 11.69 21.85 15.37
N ALA A 247 10.82 21.04 15.99
CA ALA A 247 9.86 21.52 16.98
C ALA A 247 10.49 22.11 18.25
N VAL A 248 11.64 21.57 18.67
CA VAL A 248 12.43 22.07 19.82
C VAL A 248 13.32 23.26 19.43
N GLY A 249 13.41 23.61 18.14
CA GLY A 249 14.29 24.67 17.64
C GLY A 249 15.77 24.30 17.63
N ALA A 250 16.09 23.00 17.75
CA ALA A 250 17.47 22.50 17.72
C ALA A 250 18.06 22.44 16.30
N LEU A 251 17.20 22.56 15.28
CA LEU A 251 17.55 22.47 13.87
C LEU A 251 16.97 23.68 13.12
N THR A 252 17.76 24.26 12.22
CA THR A 252 17.32 25.35 11.32
C THR A 252 16.36 24.83 10.25
N GLU A 253 15.43 25.66 9.78
CA GLU A 253 14.45 25.29 8.74
C GLU A 253 15.09 24.76 7.44
N GLN A 254 16.20 25.38 6.98
CA GLN A 254 16.91 24.92 5.78
C GLN A 254 17.54 23.53 5.95
N ALA A 255 18.14 23.27 7.11
CA ALA A 255 18.67 21.94 7.42
C ALA A 255 17.57 20.89 7.56
N GLY A 256 16.42 21.24 8.15
CA GLY A 256 15.25 20.38 8.23
C GLY A 256 14.67 20.03 6.85
N LEU A 257 14.55 21.03 5.97
CA LEU A 257 14.15 20.86 4.58
C LEU A 257 15.08 19.89 3.84
N LEU A 258 16.40 20.09 3.97
CA LEU A 258 17.40 19.25 3.31
C LEU A 258 17.35 17.80 3.83
N LEU A 259 17.26 17.61 5.15
CA LEU A 259 17.16 16.27 5.75
C LEU A 259 15.88 15.53 5.34
N HIS A 260 14.73 16.21 5.33
CA HIS A 260 13.48 15.63 4.82
C HIS A 260 13.58 15.31 3.32
N GLY A 261 14.18 16.19 2.52
CA GLY A 261 14.41 15.96 1.09
C GLY A 261 15.28 14.74 0.81
N VAL A 262 16.40 14.60 1.52
CA VAL A 262 17.30 13.44 1.40
C VAL A 262 16.60 12.15 1.85
N ASN A 263 15.84 12.18 2.95
CA ASN A 263 15.08 11.01 3.42
C ASN A 263 14.04 10.58 2.37
N LEU A 264 13.27 11.51 1.81
CA LEU A 264 12.27 11.24 0.77
C LEU A 264 12.89 10.70 -0.53
N ALA A 265 14.02 11.27 -0.97
CA ALA A 265 14.76 10.77 -2.13
C ALA A 265 15.25 9.34 -1.91
N THR A 266 15.79 9.05 -0.72
CA THR A 266 16.31 7.72 -0.37
C THR A 266 15.19 6.67 -0.31
N ILE A 267 14.01 7.01 0.22
CA ILE A 267 12.82 6.12 0.23
C ILE A 267 12.43 5.68 -1.18
N LEU A 268 12.54 6.54 -2.19
CA LEU A 268 12.21 6.18 -3.57
C LEU A 268 13.33 5.35 -4.23
N CYS A 269 14.59 5.74 -4.03
CA CYS A 269 15.72 5.09 -4.68
C CYS A 269 16.09 3.72 -4.07
N PHE A 270 15.88 3.54 -2.77
CA PHE A 270 16.28 2.33 -2.03
C PHE A 270 15.59 1.04 -2.51
N PRO A 271 14.25 0.94 -2.55
CA PRO A 271 13.57 -0.28 -3.01
C PRO A 271 13.80 -0.54 -4.50
N ALA A 272 13.94 0.52 -5.32
CA ALA A 272 14.31 0.39 -6.73
C ALA A 272 15.71 -0.22 -6.88
N ALA A 273 16.70 0.31 -6.14
CA ALA A 273 18.05 -0.24 -6.13
C ALA A 273 18.08 -1.69 -5.64
N VAL A 274 17.35 -2.03 -4.57
CA VAL A 274 17.29 -3.41 -4.05
C VAL A 274 16.61 -4.36 -5.03
N ALA A 275 15.54 -3.93 -5.69
CA ALA A 275 14.88 -4.73 -6.74
C ALA A 275 15.80 -5.00 -7.93
N PHE A 276 16.48 -3.97 -8.45
CA PHE A 276 17.43 -4.10 -9.56
C PHE A 276 18.66 -4.94 -9.18
N LEU A 277 19.16 -4.81 -7.95
CA LEU A 277 20.32 -5.57 -7.48
C LEU A 277 19.96 -7.03 -7.16
N LEU A 278 18.76 -7.31 -6.63
CA LEU A 278 18.31 -8.69 -6.38
C LEU A 278 18.08 -9.48 -7.67
N GLU A 279 17.50 -8.86 -8.72
CA GLU A 279 17.37 -9.49 -10.04
C GLU A 279 18.74 -9.81 -10.66
N SER A 280 19.79 -9.05 -10.35
CA SER A 280 21.14 -9.32 -10.86
C SER A 280 21.87 -10.48 -10.17
N ILE A 281 21.39 -10.94 -9.00
CA ILE A 281 22.03 -11.96 -8.17
C ILE A 281 21.39 -13.34 -8.37
N THR A 282 20.12 -13.40 -8.77
CA THR A 282 19.46 -14.67 -9.18
C THR A 282 19.51 -14.81 -10.70
N PRO A 283 20.19 -15.85 -11.24
CA PRO A 283 20.31 -16.08 -12.69
C PRO A 283 18.99 -16.49 -13.35
#